data_AF-A0A0K0E7P1-F1
#
_entry.id   AF-A0A0K0E7P1-F1
#
_cell.length_a   1.000
_cell.length_b   1.000
_cell.length_c   1.000
_cell.angle_alpha   90.00
_cell.angle_beta   90.00
_cell.angle_gamma   90.00
#
_symmetry.space_group_name_H-M   'P 1'
#
loop_
_entity.id
_entity.type
_entity.pdbx_description
1 polymer ?
#
loop_
_entity_poly.entity_id
_entity_poly.type
_entity_poly.pdbx_seq_one_letter_code
_entity_poly.pdbx_strand_id
1 'polypeptide(L)'
;MKYSKYIFSIILLIFLENIIINSQEHDNNNINQIKFNLDNHILKDQTPNINSDSTTFHYKEPKKVRCYECHSVGNQSWLSSCTRKRFCTGLWCVKGPDEGGFFRGCMDTLPFLDHNEKCITYKDPNGIIKENCYCNTEFCNSSNSLTLSFLFIISFFLIILRYTF
;
A
#
# COMPACT_ATOMS: atom_id res chain seq x y z
N MET A 1 38.41 -14.65 -14.31
CA MET A 1 37.41 -13.70 -13.77
C MET A 1 35.94 -14.14 -13.88
N LYS A 2 35.58 -15.42 -14.08
CA LYS A 2 34.16 -15.86 -14.16
C LYS A 2 33.47 -16.01 -12.78
N TYR A 3 34.20 -16.35 -11.72
CA TYR A 3 33.63 -16.63 -10.41
C TYR A 3 33.10 -15.39 -9.65
N SER A 4 33.65 -14.20 -9.92
CA SER A 4 33.26 -12.97 -9.23
C SER A 4 31.81 -12.54 -9.50
N LYS A 5 31.27 -12.84 -10.71
CA LYS A 5 29.89 -12.47 -11.08
C LYS A 5 28.83 -13.26 -10.29
N TYR A 6 29.10 -14.53 -9.95
CA TYR A 6 28.13 -15.36 -9.22
C TYR A 6 28.03 -14.99 -7.74
N ILE A 7 29.14 -14.63 -7.11
CA ILE A 7 29.16 -14.27 -5.68
C ILE A 7 28.29 -13.02 -5.42
N PHE A 8 28.39 -12.01 -6.29
CA PHE A 8 27.58 -10.80 -6.15
C PHE A 8 26.07 -11.06 -6.24
N SER A 9 25.66 -11.97 -7.13
CA SER A 9 24.25 -12.33 -7.30
C SER A 9 23.69 -13.10 -6.09
N ILE A 10 24.49 -13.98 -5.47
CA ILE A 10 24.07 -14.77 -4.30
C ILE A 10 23.92 -13.87 -3.08
N ILE A 11 24.88 -12.95 -2.85
CA ILE A 11 24.81 -12.01 -1.71
C ILE A 11 23.54 -11.16 -1.80
N LEU A 12 23.21 -10.65 -3.00
CA LEU A 12 22.00 -9.84 -3.19
C LEU A 12 20.71 -10.60 -2.84
N LEU A 13 20.63 -11.89 -3.20
CA LEU A 13 19.47 -12.74 -2.88
C LEU A 13 19.32 -12.97 -1.37
N ILE A 14 20.42 -13.21 -0.65
CA ILE A 14 20.39 -13.41 0.81
C ILE A 14 19.91 -12.15 1.53
N PHE A 15 20.31 -10.95 1.07
CA PHE A 15 19.83 -9.70 1.65
C PHE A 15 18.33 -9.48 1.41
N LEU A 16 17.80 -9.88 0.26
CA LEU A 16 16.37 -9.79 -0.04
C LEU A 16 15.52 -10.72 0.84
N GLU A 17 15.97 -11.94 1.11
CA GLU A 17 15.23 -12.89 1.96
C GLU A 17 15.18 -12.44 3.43
N ASN A 18 16.27 -11.91 3.98
CA ASN A 18 16.31 -11.44 5.38
C ASN A 18 15.37 -10.26 5.65
N ILE A 19 15.07 -9.44 4.64
CA ILE A 19 14.10 -8.35 4.77
C ILE A 19 12.67 -8.90 4.86
N ILE A 20 12.38 -10.03 4.22
CA ILE A 20 11.04 -10.62 4.19
C ILE A 20 10.72 -11.34 5.52
N ILE A 21 11.66 -12.13 6.04
CA ILE A 21 11.41 -13.04 7.18
C ILE A 21 11.11 -12.27 8.48
N ASN A 22 11.73 -11.12 8.73
CA ASN A 22 11.50 -10.32 9.95
C ASN A 22 10.09 -9.70 10.05
N SER A 23 9.21 -9.92 9.06
CA SER A 23 7.87 -9.33 9.10
C SER A 23 6.75 -10.23 9.63
N GLN A 24 6.99 -11.52 9.79
CA GLN A 24 5.96 -12.49 10.17
C GLN A 24 6.20 -12.97 11.59
N GLU A 25 5.83 -12.16 12.58
CA GLU A 25 5.74 -12.65 13.96
C GLU A 25 4.44 -12.20 14.62
N HIS A 26 3.54 -13.18 14.70
CA HIS A 26 2.45 -13.39 15.66
C HIS A 26 1.34 -12.33 15.81
N ASP A 27 0.29 -12.52 15.00
CA ASP A 27 -1.03 -11.91 15.14
C ASP A 27 -1.89 -12.70 16.15
N ASN A 28 -2.18 -12.08 17.29
CA ASN A 28 -3.33 -12.40 18.12
C ASN A 28 -3.69 -11.13 18.89
N ASN A 29 -4.78 -10.47 18.52
CA ASN A 29 -5.83 -10.00 19.45
C ASN A 29 -6.75 -8.93 18.84
N ASN A 30 -8.01 -9.03 19.27
CA ASN A 30 -9.03 -7.99 19.37
C ASN A 30 -9.91 -7.66 18.14
N ILE A 31 -10.67 -8.68 17.74
CA ILE A 31 -12.01 -8.52 17.16
C ILE A 31 -12.89 -7.90 18.25
N ASN A 32 -13.20 -6.59 18.21
CA ASN A 32 -14.40 -6.03 18.88
C ASN A 32 -14.69 -4.53 18.62
N GLN A 33 -13.91 -3.80 17.80
CA GLN A 33 -14.15 -2.35 17.61
C GLN A 33 -14.66 -1.92 16.23
N ILE A 34 -15.08 -2.84 15.37
CA ILE A 34 -15.42 -2.50 13.99
C ILE A 34 -16.92 -2.74 13.73
N LYS A 35 -17.75 -1.82 14.21
CA LYS A 35 -19.16 -1.69 13.79
C LYS A 35 -19.41 -0.25 13.34
N PHE A 36 -18.58 0.25 12.43
CA PHE A 36 -18.72 1.59 11.86
C PHE A 36 -18.97 1.52 10.35
N ASN A 37 -20.20 1.88 10.00
CA ASN A 37 -20.66 2.54 8.78
C ASN A 37 -20.29 1.90 7.42
N LEU A 38 -21.11 0.94 7.00
CA LEU A 38 -20.99 0.13 5.78
C LEU A 38 -21.91 0.61 4.64
N ASP A 39 -22.62 1.73 4.80
CA ASP A 39 -23.80 2.04 3.98
C ASP A 39 -23.52 2.51 2.53
N ASN A 40 -22.26 2.67 2.10
CA ASN A 40 -21.96 3.28 0.79
C ASN A 40 -21.31 2.37 -0.27
N HIS A 41 -21.25 1.05 -0.09
CA HIS A 41 -20.62 0.14 -1.09
C HIS A 41 -21.55 -0.85 -1.81
N ILE A 42 -22.88 -0.65 -1.82
CA ILE A 42 -23.78 -1.49 -2.62
C ILE A 42 -24.86 -0.67 -3.32
N LEU A 43 -24.57 -0.14 -4.50
CA LEU A 43 -25.63 0.18 -5.47
C LEU A 43 -25.13 -0.08 -6.89
N LYS A 44 -25.05 -1.36 -7.24
CA LYS A 44 -25.06 -1.81 -8.63
C LYS A 44 -25.46 -3.29 -8.67
N ASP A 45 -26.76 -3.53 -8.85
CA ASP A 45 -27.19 -4.23 -10.06
C ASP A 45 -28.68 -4.00 -10.30
N GLN A 46 -28.95 -3.42 -11.46
CA GLN A 46 -30.25 -3.33 -12.09
C GLN A 46 -30.67 -4.75 -12.50
N THR A 47 -31.92 -5.14 -12.26
CA THR A 47 -32.99 -5.37 -13.27
C THR A 47 -34.14 -6.12 -12.57
N PRO A 48 -35.40 -5.64 -12.63
CA PRO A 48 -36.51 -6.28 -11.95
C PRO A 48 -36.98 -7.47 -12.80
N ASN A 49 -36.77 -8.70 -12.32
CA ASN A 49 -37.45 -9.85 -12.87
C ASN A 49 -38.22 -10.58 -11.77
N ILE A 50 -39.51 -10.72 -12.05
CA ILE A 50 -40.55 -11.29 -11.20
C ILE A 50 -40.21 -12.76 -11.00
N ASN A 51 -39.93 -13.13 -9.74
CA ASN A 51 -40.03 -14.45 -9.10
C ASN A 51 -39.04 -14.46 -7.94
N SER A 52 -39.47 -13.89 -6.82
CA SER A 52 -38.69 -13.81 -5.58
C SER A 52 -38.66 -15.17 -4.88
N ASP A 53 -37.96 -16.14 -5.47
CA ASP A 53 -37.32 -17.17 -4.67
C ASP A 53 -36.21 -16.46 -3.90
N SER A 54 -36.25 -16.57 -2.57
CA SER A 54 -35.36 -15.88 -1.65
C SER A 54 -33.93 -16.37 -1.84
N THR A 55 -33.23 -15.87 -2.86
CA THR A 55 -31.79 -15.97 -2.95
C THR A 55 -31.26 -14.99 -1.91
N THR A 56 -31.04 -15.48 -0.70
CA THR A 56 -30.38 -14.77 0.38
C THR A 56 -29.10 -14.19 -0.17
N PHE A 57 -29.09 -12.88 -0.42
CA PHE A 57 -27.93 -12.18 -0.92
C PHE A 57 -26.85 -12.25 0.16
N HIS A 58 -25.88 -13.14 -0.01
CA HIS A 58 -24.74 -13.26 0.87
C HIS A 58 -23.82 -12.07 0.61
N TYR A 59 -24.11 -10.94 1.26
CA TYR A 59 -23.20 -9.81 1.25
C TYR A 59 -21.89 -10.23 1.92
N LYS A 60 -20.83 -10.32 1.11
CA LYS A 60 -19.47 -10.50 1.62
C LYS A 60 -18.95 -9.12 2.00
N GLU A 61 -18.93 -8.86 3.30
CA GLU A 61 -18.34 -7.64 3.84
C GLU A 61 -16.91 -7.47 3.27
N PRO A 62 -16.57 -6.29 2.73
CA PRO A 62 -15.25 -6.05 2.17
C PRO A 62 -14.20 -6.24 3.27
N LYS A 63 -13.18 -7.03 2.95
CA LYS A 63 -12.13 -7.38 3.91
C LYS A 63 -11.32 -6.12 4.24
N LYS A 64 -11.28 -5.76 5.52
CA LYS A 64 -10.36 -4.72 6.00
C LYS A 64 -8.91 -5.22 5.95
N VAL A 65 -8.01 -4.29 5.64
CA VAL A 65 -6.57 -4.50 5.58
C VAL A 65 -5.87 -3.69 6.66
N ARG A 66 -4.69 -4.15 7.09
CA ARG A 66 -3.83 -3.37 7.98
C ARG A 66 -2.98 -2.39 7.18
N CYS A 67 -2.85 -1.20 7.73
CA CYS A 67 -2.10 -0.10 7.14
C CYS A 67 -1.13 0.44 8.18
N TYR A 68 0.05 0.90 7.77
CA TYR A 68 0.93 1.63 8.69
C TYR A 68 0.21 2.87 9.19
N GLU A 69 0.26 3.11 10.50
CA GLU A 69 -0.28 4.31 11.14
C GLU A 69 0.84 5.06 11.82
N CYS A 70 1.29 6.14 11.18
CA CYS A 70 2.44 6.91 11.64
C CYS A 70 2.61 8.18 10.81
N HIS A 71 3.41 9.09 11.37
CA HIS A 71 3.99 10.21 10.64
C HIS A 71 5.49 9.99 10.50
N SER A 72 6.02 10.23 9.30
CA SER A 72 7.45 10.20 9.04
C SER A 72 7.94 11.55 8.56
N VAL A 73 8.91 12.13 9.26
CA VAL A 73 9.47 13.45 8.93
C VAL A 73 10.41 13.36 7.73
N GLY A 74 10.16 14.20 6.73
CA GLY A 74 10.97 14.29 5.52
C GLY A 74 11.10 12.98 4.73
N ASN A 75 12.22 12.86 4.00
CA ASN A 75 12.57 11.68 3.20
C ASN A 75 13.43 10.66 3.97
N GLN A 76 13.53 10.79 5.29
CA GLN A 76 14.36 9.89 6.09
C GLN A 76 13.76 8.48 6.16
N SER A 77 14.54 7.51 6.65
CA SER A 77 14.10 6.14 6.86
C SER A 77 12.91 6.12 7.83
N TRP A 78 11.70 6.05 7.26
CA TRP A 78 10.43 6.06 7.98
C TRP A 78 10.21 4.78 8.80
N LEU A 79 11.04 3.75 8.59
CA LEU A 79 10.97 2.44 9.24
C LEU A 79 11.06 2.51 10.78
N SER A 80 11.69 3.55 11.34
CA SER A 80 11.77 3.74 12.79
C SER A 80 10.44 4.18 13.40
N SER A 81 9.71 5.07 12.73
CA SER A 81 8.42 5.59 13.18
C SER A 81 7.27 4.64 12.84
N CYS A 82 7.37 3.98 11.69
CA CYS A 82 6.30 3.21 11.06
C CYS A 82 6.62 1.73 11.11
N THR A 83 6.30 1.13 12.24
CA THR A 83 6.48 -0.30 12.46
C THR A 83 5.17 -1.02 12.23
N ARG A 84 5.21 -2.33 11.92
CA ARG A 84 3.98 -3.14 11.81
C ARG A 84 3.20 -3.25 13.12
N LYS A 85 3.79 -2.87 14.25
CA LYS A 85 3.12 -2.79 15.55
C LYS A 85 2.23 -1.55 15.68
N ARG A 86 2.49 -0.50 14.88
CA ARG A 86 1.69 0.72 14.82
C ARG A 86 0.92 0.71 13.51
N PHE A 87 -0.23 0.05 13.56
CA PHE A 87 -1.09 -0.10 12.41
C PHE A 87 -2.52 0.27 12.79
N CYS A 88 -3.26 0.68 11.77
CA CYS A 88 -4.71 0.80 11.85
C CYS A 88 -5.34 -0.11 10.80
N THR A 89 -6.64 -0.36 10.95
CA THR A 89 -7.38 -1.30 10.10
C THR A 89 -8.49 -0.56 9.38
N GLY A 90 -8.53 -0.65 8.06
CA GLY A 90 -9.56 -0.02 7.24
C GLY A 90 -9.69 -0.71 5.89
N LEU A 91 -10.61 -0.25 5.04
CA LEU A 91 -10.74 -0.78 3.68
C LEU A 91 -9.60 -0.31 2.76
N TRP A 92 -9.01 0.85 3.07
CA TRP A 92 -7.97 1.48 2.27
C TRP A 92 -6.86 1.98 3.17
N CYS A 93 -5.63 1.80 2.70
CA CYS A 93 -4.47 2.47 3.26
C CYS A 93 -4.23 3.78 2.52
N VAL A 94 -3.90 4.82 3.28
CA VAL A 94 -3.58 6.15 2.75
C VAL A 94 -2.12 6.49 3.06
N LYS A 95 -1.47 7.16 2.11
CA LYS A 95 -0.20 7.86 2.29
C LYS A 95 -0.33 9.25 1.66
N GLY A 96 0.03 10.30 2.39
CA GLY A 96 0.02 11.67 1.87
C GLY A 96 1.06 12.55 2.54
N PRO A 97 1.49 13.65 1.90
CA PRO A 97 2.36 14.63 2.53
C PRO A 97 1.64 15.34 3.68
N ASP A 98 2.31 15.45 4.82
CA ASP A 98 1.76 16.08 6.02
C ASP A 98 2.88 16.75 6.82
N GLU A 99 2.69 18.00 7.24
CA GLU A 99 3.62 18.80 8.08
C GLU A 99 5.14 18.51 7.91
N GLY A 100 5.67 18.65 6.68
CA GLY A 100 7.09 18.44 6.40
C GLY A 100 7.52 16.96 6.29
N GLY A 101 6.57 16.05 6.19
CA GLY A 101 6.78 14.62 6.08
C GLY A 101 5.66 13.92 5.33
N PHE A 102 5.42 12.66 5.69
CA PHE A 102 4.34 11.84 5.15
C PHE A 102 3.53 11.23 6.28
N PHE A 103 2.22 11.45 6.24
CA PHE A 103 1.26 10.71 7.04
C PHE A 103 0.91 9.39 6.35
N ARG A 104 0.81 8.33 7.14
CA ARG A 104 0.35 7.00 6.74
C ARG A 104 -0.77 6.61 7.71
N GLY A 105 -1.87 6.11 7.15
CA GLY A 105 -3.00 5.64 7.94
C GLY A 105 -3.94 4.78 7.11
N CYS A 106 -5.18 4.71 7.56
CA CYS A 106 -6.25 3.97 6.91
C CYS A 106 -7.52 4.82 6.83
N MET A 107 -8.41 4.44 5.93
CA MET A 107 -9.75 4.99 5.83
C MET A 107 -10.71 3.92 5.31
N ASP A 108 -11.98 4.05 5.68
CA ASP A 108 -13.02 3.15 5.21
C ASP A 108 -13.68 3.64 3.91
N THR A 109 -13.62 4.95 3.61
CA THR A 109 -14.25 5.54 2.42
C THR A 109 -13.24 6.39 1.65
N LEU A 110 -13.15 6.17 0.35
CA LEU A 110 -12.27 6.95 -0.53
C LEU A 110 -12.89 8.32 -0.84
N PRO A 111 -12.08 9.36 -1.10
CA PRO A 111 -12.58 10.68 -1.48
C PRO A 111 -13.06 10.75 -2.94
N PHE A 112 -13.15 9.61 -3.63
CA PHE A 112 -13.50 9.50 -5.04
C PHE A 112 -14.38 8.26 -5.28
N LEU A 113 -15.16 8.31 -6.36
CA LEU A 113 -16.23 7.33 -6.65
C LEU A 113 -15.70 6.04 -7.30
N ASP A 114 -14.61 6.12 -8.03
CA ASP A 114 -13.94 4.99 -8.66
C ASP A 114 -13.10 4.27 -7.61
N HIS A 115 -13.69 3.30 -6.89
CA HIS A 115 -13.09 2.53 -5.80
C HIS A 115 -11.87 1.66 -6.21
N ASN A 116 -10.84 2.31 -6.73
CA ASN A 116 -9.62 1.74 -7.27
C ASN A 116 -8.41 2.35 -6.57
N GLU A 117 -7.34 1.56 -6.47
CA GLU A 117 -6.05 2.07 -5.99
C GLU A 117 -5.52 3.14 -6.95
N LYS A 118 -5.14 4.29 -6.41
CA LYS A 118 -4.53 5.38 -7.19
C LYS A 118 -3.88 6.42 -6.31
N CYS A 119 -3.04 7.24 -6.94
CA CYS A 119 -2.56 8.49 -6.36
C CYS A 119 -3.31 9.67 -6.98
N ILE A 120 -3.76 10.60 -6.15
CA ILE A 120 -4.45 11.82 -6.55
C ILE A 120 -3.59 13.01 -6.20
N THR A 121 -3.33 13.83 -7.22
CA THR A 121 -2.67 15.12 -7.05
C THR A 121 -3.71 16.20 -6.74
N TYR A 122 -3.36 17.09 -5.82
CA TYR A 122 -4.14 18.26 -5.47
C TYR A 122 -3.21 19.43 -5.18
N LYS A 123 -3.75 20.65 -5.28
CA LYS A 123 -3.01 21.87 -4.99
C LYS A 123 -3.40 22.35 -3.61
N ASP A 124 -2.42 22.53 -2.73
CA ASP A 124 -2.66 23.04 -1.39
C ASP A 124 -2.93 24.56 -1.40
N PRO A 125 -3.32 25.17 -0.27
CA PRO A 125 -3.60 26.60 -0.20
C PRO A 125 -2.41 27.50 -0.58
N ASN A 126 -1.17 27.01 -0.46
CA ASN A 126 0.05 27.73 -0.83
C ASN A 126 0.38 27.56 -2.32
N GLY A 127 -0.42 26.78 -3.05
CA GLY A 127 -0.22 26.49 -4.44
C GLY A 127 0.76 25.35 -4.74
N ILE A 128 1.19 24.61 -3.72
CA ILE A 128 2.12 23.49 -3.85
C ILE A 128 1.31 22.25 -4.26
N ILE A 129 1.79 21.54 -5.28
CA ILE A 129 1.18 20.28 -5.73
C ILE A 129 1.60 19.18 -4.76
N LYS A 130 0.60 18.52 -4.18
CA LYS A 130 0.73 17.39 -3.25
C LYS A 130 0.02 16.18 -3.83
N GLU A 131 0.41 14.99 -3.37
CA GLU A 131 -0.15 13.73 -3.86
C GLU A 131 -0.50 12.82 -2.69
N ASN A 132 -1.75 12.36 -2.65
CA ASN A 132 -2.20 11.31 -1.73
C ASN A 132 -2.38 10.01 -2.51
N CYS A 133 -1.77 8.93 -2.03
CA CYS A 133 -1.89 7.59 -2.59
C CYS A 133 -2.78 6.71 -1.72
N TYR A 134 -3.62 5.92 -2.39
CA TYR A 134 -4.60 5.02 -1.81
C TYR A 134 -4.43 3.62 -2.38
N CYS A 135 -4.41 2.60 -1.51
CA CYS A 135 -4.27 1.20 -1.89
C CYS A 135 -5.03 0.29 -0.91
N ASN A 136 -5.32 -0.96 -1.27
CA ASN A 136 -6.19 -1.87 -0.51
C ASN A 136 -5.54 -3.23 -0.20
N THR A 137 -4.21 -3.28 -0.13
CA THR A 137 -3.45 -4.46 0.27
C THR A 137 -2.72 -4.24 1.60
N GLU A 138 -2.42 -5.32 2.32
CA GLU A 138 -1.77 -5.25 3.64
C GLU A 138 -0.46 -4.43 3.55
N PHE A 139 -0.36 -3.40 4.38
CA PHE A 139 0.84 -2.57 4.52
C PHE A 139 1.33 -1.93 3.20
N CYS A 140 0.42 -1.76 2.23
CA CYS A 140 0.72 -1.22 0.90
C CYS A 140 1.12 0.26 0.94
N ASN A 141 0.67 0.98 1.97
CA ASN A 141 1.12 2.33 2.28
C ASN A 141 2.51 2.33 2.92
N SER A 142 3.43 1.45 2.50
CA SER A 142 4.86 1.47 2.84
C SER A 142 5.67 2.23 1.79
N SER A 143 5.34 2.02 0.53
CA SER A 143 6.10 2.44 -0.65
C SER A 143 6.54 3.90 -0.57
N ASN A 144 7.83 4.14 -0.74
CA ASN A 144 8.29 5.40 -1.31
C ASN A 144 8.05 5.28 -2.81
N SER A 145 7.30 6.19 -3.41
CA SER A 145 7.01 6.23 -4.87
C SER A 145 8.29 6.11 -5.75
N LEU A 146 9.47 6.32 -5.16
CA LEU A 146 10.79 6.25 -5.80
C LEU A 146 11.28 4.86 -6.28
N THR A 147 10.69 3.72 -5.89
CA THR A 147 11.26 2.41 -6.28
C THR A 147 11.19 2.12 -7.78
N LEU A 148 10.18 2.65 -8.48
CA LEU A 148 10.06 2.45 -9.92
C LEU A 148 11.26 3.03 -10.68
N SER A 149 11.75 4.20 -10.27
CA SER A 149 12.89 4.87 -10.93
C SER A 149 14.18 4.06 -10.81
N PHE A 150 14.45 3.44 -9.66
CA PHE A 150 15.68 2.67 -9.45
C PHE A 150 15.74 1.39 -10.29
N LEU A 151 14.61 0.68 -10.46
CA LEU A 151 14.59 -0.52 -11.30
C LEU A 151 14.86 -0.20 -12.78
N PHE A 152 14.31 0.91 -13.29
CA PHE A 152 14.62 1.37 -14.65
C PHE A 152 16.10 1.72 -14.81
N ILE A 153 16.67 2.43 -13.83
CA ILE A 153 18.09 2.80 -13.85
C ILE A 153 18.97 1.54 -13.86
N ILE A 154 18.72 0.57 -12.97
CA ILE A 154 19.49 -0.67 -12.90
C ILE A 154 19.37 -1.48 -14.20
N SER A 155 18.16 -1.60 -14.74
CA SER A 155 17.92 -2.31 -16.02
C SER A 155 18.71 -1.66 -17.16
N PHE A 156 18.70 -0.32 -17.24
CA PHE A 156 19.44 0.42 -18.26
C PHE A 156 20.96 0.23 -18.12
N PHE A 157 21.49 0.26 -16.90
CA PHE A 157 22.92 -0.03 -16.65
C PHE A 157 23.30 -1.46 -17.04
N LEU A 158 22.46 -2.45 -16.75
CA LEU A 158 22.71 -3.85 -17.13
C LEU A 158 22.69 -4.05 -18.66
N ILE A 159 21.80 -3.34 -19.36
CA ILE A 159 21.77 -3.31 -20.82
C ILE A 159 23.07 -2.73 -21.37
N ILE A 160 23.49 -1.55 -20.89
CA ILE A 160 24.75 -0.92 -21.33
C ILE A 160 25.94 -1.85 -21.09
N LEU A 161 26.04 -2.46 -19.89
CA LEU A 161 27.11 -3.38 -19.56
C LEU A 161 27.16 -4.60 -20.50
N ARG A 162 26.00 -5.12 -20.91
CA ARG A 162 25.90 -6.24 -21.85
C ARG A 162 26.33 -5.88 -23.28
N TYR A 163 26.12 -4.64 -23.72
CA TYR A 163 26.52 -4.19 -25.06
C TYR A 163 27.94 -3.64 -25.10
N THR A 164 28.52 -3.27 -23.96
CA THR A 164 29.89 -2.75 -23.86
C THR A 164 30.92 -3.87 -23.63
N PHE A 165 30.53 -4.98 -23.00
CA PHE A 165 31.42 -6.09 -22.63
C PHE A 165 30.85 -7.45 -23.03
#